data_AF-A0AAD7XGA9-F1
#
_entry.id   AF-A0AAD7XGA9-F1
#
_cell.length_a   1.000
_cell.length_b   1.000
_cell.length_c   1.000
_cell.angle_alpha   90.00
_cell.angle_beta   90.00
_cell.angle_gamma   90.00
#
_symmetry.space_group_name_H-M   'P 1'
#
loop_
_entity.id
_entity.type
_entity.pdbx_description
1 polymer ?
#
loop_
_entity_poly.entity_id
_entity_poly.type
_entity_poly.pdbx_seq_one_letter_code
_entity_poly.pdbx_strand_id
1 'polypeptide(L)'
;MVEAGERRYDRIRGPQGPLVYPAGFVWLYGGLRRLTDGVVSAAQPWFAAMYVADVAAAAAIYSKAFGDDDDGDRRFPPIALCLLAASRRAHSVFALRLFNDAPCALFMRLAVLLLISDWTKAACVLFSAAVSVKMSALLYAPAWYVALASRGGHRGAARGIALCAAVQAALAAPFLAADPRAYVVTAFDFGRGFKHKWSVNFKWVPCRRHDVIETDLADCEGPFASTWFKALTLGAHLVALLVAAERRWCRPHGGLWNFFFKNPRTRLTPLALAAMLFECNFIGMTFARSLHFQFVVWYHNSLPFLAACTDLPRLAQLLLLLAIEAAWNPWGSSDTSSLLSSLLLTLAHFFLLLALLSARPLVILKKKDP
;
A
#
# COMPACT_ATOMS: atom_id res chain seq x y z
N MET A 1 11.57 -13.78 -22.71
CA MET A 1 10.48 -14.77 -22.84
C MET A 1 9.22 -14.13 -23.40
N VAL A 2 8.59 -13.17 -22.70
CA VAL A 2 7.36 -12.51 -23.20
C VAL A 2 7.58 -11.80 -24.54
N GLU A 3 8.69 -11.08 -24.70
CA GLU A 3 9.02 -10.46 -26.00
C GLU A 3 9.23 -11.48 -27.12
N ALA A 4 9.62 -12.71 -26.80
CA ALA A 4 9.77 -13.82 -27.74
C ALA A 4 8.45 -14.59 -27.99
N GLY A 5 7.31 -14.05 -27.52
CA GLY A 5 5.99 -14.64 -27.77
C GLY A 5 5.43 -15.54 -26.67
N GLU A 6 6.16 -15.78 -25.56
CA GLU A 6 5.62 -16.59 -24.46
C GLU A 6 4.42 -15.89 -23.80
N ARG A 7 3.32 -16.63 -23.64
CA ARG A 7 2.04 -16.16 -23.05
C ARG A 7 1.52 -17.07 -21.94
N ARG A 8 2.10 -18.26 -21.75
CA ARG A 8 1.80 -19.11 -20.60
C ARG A 8 2.53 -18.60 -19.36
N TYR A 9 1.76 -18.06 -18.41
CA TYR A 9 2.30 -17.31 -17.28
C TYR A 9 3.19 -18.14 -16.35
N ASP A 10 2.86 -19.42 -16.17
CA ASP A 10 3.60 -20.42 -15.40
C ASP A 10 5.00 -20.73 -15.97
N ARG A 11 5.23 -20.40 -17.24
CA ARG A 11 6.52 -20.57 -17.93
C ARG A 11 7.40 -19.33 -17.89
N ILE A 12 6.86 -18.16 -17.54
CA ILE A 12 7.63 -16.91 -17.55
C ILE A 12 8.52 -16.84 -16.31
N ARG A 13 9.84 -16.79 -16.51
CA ARG A 13 10.84 -16.74 -15.44
C ARG A 13 11.92 -15.70 -15.73
N GLY A 14 12.48 -15.16 -14.66
CA GLY A 14 13.68 -14.33 -14.69
C GLY A 14 14.81 -14.94 -13.85
N PRO A 15 15.97 -14.26 -13.73
CA PRO A 15 17.10 -14.74 -12.93
C PRO A 15 16.76 -14.99 -11.45
N GLN A 16 15.72 -14.32 -10.94
CA GLN A 16 15.26 -14.37 -9.56
C GLN A 16 14.12 -15.40 -9.34
N GLY A 17 13.80 -16.20 -10.35
CA GLY A 17 12.75 -17.22 -10.30
C GLY A 17 11.51 -16.88 -11.14
N PRO A 18 10.37 -17.54 -10.85
CA PRO A 18 9.15 -17.36 -11.63
C PRO A 18 8.58 -15.95 -11.48
N LEU A 19 7.96 -15.46 -12.55
CA LEU A 19 7.18 -14.23 -12.53
C LEU A 19 6.00 -14.41 -11.59
N VAL A 20 5.81 -13.51 -10.64
CA VAL A 20 4.68 -13.54 -9.67
C VAL A 20 4.00 -12.19 -9.49
N TYR A 21 4.13 -11.35 -10.50
CA TYR A 21 3.48 -10.06 -10.55
C TYR A 21 2.44 -10.10 -11.66
N PRO A 22 1.33 -9.34 -11.58
CA PRO A 22 0.32 -9.38 -12.62
C PRO A 22 0.77 -8.70 -13.93
N ALA A 23 -0.07 -8.79 -14.97
CA ALA A 23 0.32 -8.45 -16.34
C ALA A 23 0.86 -7.01 -16.52
N GLY A 24 0.40 -6.06 -15.71
CA GLY A 24 0.87 -4.67 -15.77
C GLY A 24 2.37 -4.54 -15.48
N PHE A 25 2.92 -5.37 -14.58
CA PHE A 25 4.35 -5.45 -14.37
C PHE A 25 5.10 -5.82 -15.67
N VAL A 26 4.60 -6.82 -16.38
CA VAL A 26 5.21 -7.32 -17.62
C VAL A 26 5.24 -6.23 -18.69
N TRP A 27 4.12 -5.52 -18.87
CA TRP A 27 4.02 -4.46 -19.86
C TRP A 27 4.88 -3.25 -19.50
N LEU A 28 4.87 -2.85 -18.23
CA LEU A 28 5.66 -1.72 -17.74
C LEU A 28 7.16 -1.98 -17.92
N TYR A 29 7.66 -3.13 -17.44
CA TYR A 29 9.09 -3.45 -17.54
C TYR A 29 9.52 -3.84 -18.96
N GLY A 30 8.63 -4.44 -19.76
CA GLY A 30 8.87 -4.66 -21.18
C GLY A 30 8.98 -3.34 -21.96
N GLY A 31 8.13 -2.36 -21.64
CA GLY A 31 8.22 -1.01 -22.19
C GLY A 31 9.52 -0.31 -21.80
N LEU A 32 9.84 -0.29 -20.51
CA LEU A 32 11.10 0.28 -20.01
C LEU A 32 12.31 -0.39 -20.67
N ARG A 33 12.34 -1.73 -20.76
CA ARG A 33 13.43 -2.46 -21.39
C ARG A 33 13.64 -2.06 -22.85
N ARG A 34 12.57 -1.83 -23.62
CA ARG A 34 12.67 -1.34 -25.01
C ARG A 34 13.15 0.10 -25.09
N LEU A 35 12.71 0.97 -24.17
CA LEU A 35 13.10 2.38 -24.14
C LEU A 35 14.56 2.59 -23.73
N THR A 36 15.12 1.65 -22.97
CA THR A 36 16.44 1.79 -22.36
C THR A 36 17.44 0.76 -22.88
N ASP A 37 17.07 -0.01 -23.91
CA ASP A 37 17.83 -1.16 -24.44
C ASP A 37 18.25 -2.17 -23.35
N GLY A 38 17.47 -2.26 -22.28
CA GLY A 38 17.79 -3.08 -21.10
C GLY A 38 18.95 -2.57 -20.24
N VAL A 39 19.51 -1.39 -20.55
CA VAL A 39 20.59 -0.76 -19.78
C VAL A 39 20.04 -0.13 -18.51
N VAL A 40 20.55 -0.56 -17.36
CA VAL A 40 20.06 -0.10 -16.04
C VAL A 40 20.28 1.40 -15.84
N SER A 41 21.46 1.92 -16.20
CA SER A 41 21.75 3.36 -16.06
C SER A 41 20.83 4.24 -16.90
N ALA A 42 20.36 3.75 -18.05
CA ALA A 42 19.37 4.44 -18.87
C ALA A 42 17.95 4.39 -18.28
N ALA A 43 17.64 3.38 -17.46
CA ALA A 43 16.37 3.27 -16.73
C ALA A 43 16.33 4.12 -15.43
N GLN A 44 17.47 4.40 -14.81
CA GLN A 44 17.54 5.16 -13.55
C GLN A 44 16.89 6.55 -13.61
N PRO A 45 17.08 7.38 -14.66
CA PRO A 45 16.38 8.66 -14.79
C PRO A 45 14.85 8.55 -14.77
N TRP A 46 14.29 7.49 -15.38
CA TRP A 46 12.85 7.25 -15.37
C TRP A 46 12.34 6.97 -13.96
N PHE A 47 13.08 6.16 -13.18
CA PHE A 47 12.73 5.93 -11.78
C PHE A 47 12.93 7.15 -10.89
N ALA A 48 13.94 7.99 -11.17
CA ALA A 48 14.11 9.26 -10.48
C ALA A 48 12.93 10.21 -10.76
N ALA A 49 12.47 10.28 -12.01
CA ALA A 49 11.28 11.04 -12.38
C ALA A 49 10.02 10.49 -11.69
N MET A 50 9.86 9.16 -11.63
CA MET A 50 8.76 8.53 -10.88
C MET A 50 8.81 8.88 -9.39
N TYR A 51 10.00 8.95 -8.79
CA TYR A 51 10.17 9.34 -7.40
C TYR A 51 9.71 10.78 -7.14
N VAL A 52 10.16 11.72 -7.98
CA VAL A 52 9.75 13.13 -7.87
C VAL A 52 8.24 13.26 -8.08
N ALA A 53 7.68 12.56 -9.05
CA ALA A 53 6.24 12.52 -9.29
C ALA A 53 5.46 11.93 -8.10
N ASP A 54 6.01 10.91 -7.43
CA ASP A 54 5.39 10.27 -6.27
C ASP A 54 5.35 11.22 -5.05
N VAL A 55 6.46 11.91 -4.78
CA VAL A 55 6.56 12.95 -3.74
C VAL A 55 5.63 14.11 -4.06
N ALA A 56 5.57 14.56 -5.32
CA ALA A 56 4.66 15.62 -5.76
C ALA A 56 3.18 15.23 -5.61
N ALA A 57 2.82 13.99 -5.99
CA ALA A 57 1.48 13.46 -5.80
C ALA A 57 1.12 13.39 -4.31
N ALA A 58 2.04 12.96 -3.46
CA ALA A 58 1.85 12.99 -2.01
C ALA A 58 1.64 14.42 -1.51
N ALA A 59 2.49 15.39 -1.88
CA ALA A 59 2.33 16.79 -1.48
C ALA A 59 0.98 17.38 -1.94
N ALA A 60 0.52 17.03 -3.14
CA ALA A 60 -0.80 17.44 -3.65
C ALA A 60 -1.96 16.84 -2.82
N ILE A 61 -1.84 15.59 -2.37
CA ILE A 61 -2.81 14.97 -1.45
C ILE A 61 -2.87 15.76 -0.13
N TYR A 62 -1.72 16.11 0.46
CA TYR A 62 -1.68 16.88 1.70
C TYR A 62 -2.27 18.27 1.51
N SER A 63 -1.91 18.98 0.44
CA SER A 63 -2.45 20.30 0.13
C SER A 63 -3.97 20.26 -0.01
N LYS A 64 -4.53 19.23 -0.65
CA LYS A 64 -5.97 19.10 -0.82
C LYS A 64 -6.70 18.63 0.44
N ALA A 65 -6.07 17.78 1.23
CA ALA A 65 -6.65 17.26 2.47
C ALA A 65 -6.65 18.30 3.59
N PHE A 66 -5.58 19.09 3.74
CA PHE A 66 -5.40 20.05 4.83
C PHE A 66 -5.56 21.51 4.40
N GLY A 67 -5.80 21.79 3.12
CA GLY A 67 -5.95 23.14 2.58
C GLY A 67 -7.38 23.68 2.53
N ASP A 68 -8.40 22.82 2.57
CA ASP A 68 -9.81 23.25 2.70
C ASP A 68 -10.09 23.54 4.19
N ASP A 69 -10.44 24.79 4.52
CA ASP A 69 -10.68 25.32 5.89
C ASP A 69 -11.89 24.69 6.64
N ASP A 70 -12.52 23.63 6.12
CA ASP A 70 -13.75 23.04 6.69
C ASP A 70 -13.53 22.21 7.98
N ASP A 71 -12.30 21.75 8.29
CA ASP A 71 -11.97 21.03 9.53
C ASP A 71 -11.04 21.91 10.40
N GLY A 72 -11.62 22.96 10.97
CA GLY A 72 -10.98 24.17 11.54
C GLY A 72 -9.87 24.02 12.60
N ASP A 73 -9.41 22.81 12.93
CA ASP A 73 -8.29 22.56 13.86
C ASP A 73 -7.09 21.84 13.22
N ARG A 74 -7.26 21.15 12.07
CA ARG A 74 -6.19 20.32 11.49
C ARG A 74 -5.48 21.02 10.34
N ARG A 75 -4.46 21.79 10.67
CA ARG A 75 -3.54 22.39 9.68
C ARG A 75 -2.23 21.63 9.62
N PHE A 76 -1.81 21.25 8.41
CA PHE A 76 -0.51 20.64 8.19
C PHE A 76 0.50 21.70 7.74
N PRO A 77 1.61 21.92 8.47
CA PRO A 77 2.56 22.97 8.13
C PRO A 77 3.27 22.65 6.81
N PRO A 78 3.29 23.55 5.81
CA PRO A 78 3.91 23.28 4.51
C PRO A 78 5.36 22.82 4.59
N ILE A 79 6.14 23.33 5.55
CA ILE A 79 7.53 22.91 5.77
C ILE A 79 7.68 21.43 6.12
N ALA A 80 6.66 20.80 6.74
CA ALA A 80 6.69 19.38 7.05
C ALA A 80 6.51 18.49 5.81
N LEU A 81 6.17 19.06 4.65
CA LEU A 81 6.18 18.32 3.37
C LEU A 81 7.59 17.87 2.99
N CYS A 82 8.64 18.52 3.49
CA CYS A 82 10.02 18.07 3.31
C CYS A 82 10.25 16.65 3.87
N LEU A 83 9.47 16.24 4.88
CA LEU A 83 9.53 14.88 5.44
C LEU A 83 9.14 13.81 4.41
N LEU A 84 8.34 14.15 3.40
CA LEU A 84 7.93 13.23 2.33
C LEU A 84 9.12 12.77 1.48
N ALA A 85 10.17 13.62 1.39
CA ALA A 85 11.39 13.34 0.66
C ALA A 85 12.55 12.86 1.57
N ALA A 86 12.35 12.76 2.88
CA ALA A 86 13.45 12.52 3.82
C ALA A 86 13.91 11.05 3.90
N SER A 87 13.13 10.10 3.36
CA SER A 87 13.43 8.67 3.53
C SER A 87 14.59 8.22 2.63
N ARG A 88 15.72 7.89 3.25
CA ARG A 88 16.90 7.35 2.54
C ARG A 88 16.58 6.04 1.84
N ARG A 89 15.75 5.21 2.47
CA ARG A 89 15.35 3.93 1.89
C ARG A 89 14.47 4.12 0.67
N ALA A 90 13.53 5.08 0.70
CA ALA A 90 12.69 5.37 -0.46
C ALA A 90 13.53 5.78 -1.68
N HIS A 91 14.51 6.67 -1.51
CA HIS A 91 15.46 7.03 -2.56
C HIS A 91 16.16 5.80 -3.15
N SER A 92 16.66 4.89 -2.31
CA SER A 92 17.34 3.67 -2.75
C SER A 92 16.41 2.74 -3.54
N VAL A 93 15.16 2.58 -3.13
CA VAL A 93 14.17 1.71 -3.80
C VAL A 93 13.87 2.21 -5.21
N PHE A 94 13.69 3.52 -5.39
CA PHE A 94 13.47 4.12 -6.70
C PHE A 94 14.76 4.15 -7.54
N ALA A 95 15.80 4.83 -7.07
CA ALA A 95 16.95 5.19 -7.91
C ALA A 95 17.99 4.08 -8.11
N LEU A 96 18.13 3.13 -7.16
CA LEU A 96 19.19 2.12 -7.22
C LEU A 96 18.65 0.72 -7.53
N ARG A 97 17.46 0.38 -7.04
CA ARG A 97 16.92 -0.98 -7.13
C ARG A 97 15.89 -1.19 -8.23
N LEU A 98 15.27 -0.09 -8.70
CA LEU A 98 14.30 -0.10 -9.79
C LEU A 98 13.17 -1.13 -9.55
N PHE A 99 12.75 -1.28 -8.29
CA PHE A 99 11.75 -2.26 -7.90
C PHE A 99 10.34 -1.85 -8.32
N ASN A 100 9.49 -2.83 -8.60
CA ASN A 100 8.11 -2.59 -9.01
C ASN A 100 7.24 -1.97 -7.90
N ASP A 101 7.75 -1.96 -6.67
CA ASP A 101 7.19 -1.20 -5.55
C ASP A 101 7.07 0.29 -5.87
N ALA A 102 8.03 0.87 -6.59
CA ALA A 102 8.06 2.29 -6.95
C ALA A 102 6.90 2.71 -7.90
N PRO A 103 6.71 2.08 -9.08
CA PRO A 103 5.58 2.40 -9.93
C PRO A 103 4.22 2.04 -9.31
N CYS A 104 4.13 0.95 -8.52
CA CYS A 104 2.92 0.62 -7.77
C CYS A 104 2.57 1.73 -6.76
N ALA A 105 3.57 2.22 -6.03
CA ALA A 105 3.46 3.31 -5.08
C ALA A 105 2.92 4.60 -5.73
N LEU A 106 3.54 5.01 -6.84
CA LEU A 106 3.14 6.18 -7.62
C LEU A 106 1.71 6.06 -8.14
N PHE A 107 1.36 4.94 -8.77
CA PHE A 107 0.01 4.74 -9.30
C PHE A 107 -1.04 4.78 -8.18
N MET A 108 -0.74 4.20 -7.02
CA MET A 108 -1.63 4.28 -5.87
C MET A 108 -1.78 5.71 -5.34
N ARG A 109 -0.70 6.49 -5.23
CA ARG A 109 -0.76 7.90 -4.80
C ARG A 109 -1.59 8.74 -5.78
N LEU A 110 -1.35 8.60 -7.08
CA LEU A 110 -2.14 9.27 -8.11
C LEU A 110 -3.61 8.83 -8.07
N ALA A 111 -3.89 7.54 -7.83
CA ALA A 111 -5.26 7.04 -7.67
C ALA A 111 -5.96 7.69 -6.46
N VAL A 112 -5.29 7.82 -5.32
CA VAL A 112 -5.82 8.55 -4.15
C VAL A 112 -6.07 10.02 -4.50
N LEU A 113 -5.10 10.70 -5.13
CA LEU A 113 -5.21 12.11 -5.52
C LEU A 113 -6.40 12.36 -6.47
N LEU A 114 -6.56 11.51 -7.48
CA LEU A 114 -7.69 11.57 -8.41
C LEU A 114 -9.00 11.28 -7.68
N LEU A 115 -9.01 10.31 -6.76
CA LEU A 115 -10.19 9.99 -5.99
C LEU A 115 -10.60 11.21 -5.18
N ILE A 116 -9.75 11.76 -4.31
CA ILE A 116 -10.09 12.95 -3.50
C ILE A 116 -10.38 14.20 -4.35
N SER A 117 -10.01 14.19 -5.63
CA SER A 117 -10.34 15.23 -6.61
C SER A 117 -11.64 15.02 -7.38
N ASP A 118 -12.45 14.04 -6.98
CA ASP A 118 -13.72 13.67 -7.60
C ASP A 118 -13.59 13.02 -9.00
N TRP A 119 -12.38 12.69 -9.47
CA TRP A 119 -12.10 11.97 -10.72
C TRP A 119 -12.22 10.44 -10.54
N THR A 120 -13.39 9.98 -10.08
CA THR A 120 -13.59 8.59 -9.61
C THR A 120 -13.27 7.51 -10.64
N LYS A 121 -13.62 7.72 -11.93
CA LYS A 121 -13.33 6.73 -13.00
C LYS A 121 -11.82 6.61 -13.24
N ALA A 122 -11.13 7.74 -13.39
CA ALA A 122 -9.68 7.75 -13.59
C ALA A 122 -8.94 7.19 -12.36
N ALA A 123 -9.44 7.48 -11.15
CA ALA A 123 -8.95 6.88 -9.92
C ALA A 123 -9.07 5.34 -9.94
N CYS A 124 -10.20 4.79 -10.37
CA CYS A 124 -10.39 3.33 -10.51
C CYS A 124 -9.44 2.72 -11.55
N VAL A 125 -9.22 3.40 -12.67
CA VAL A 125 -8.26 2.96 -13.71
C VAL A 125 -6.85 2.91 -13.13
N LEU A 126 -6.38 3.96 -12.44
CA LEU A 126 -5.05 3.97 -11.83
C LEU A 126 -4.91 3.02 -10.64
N PHE A 127 -5.95 2.85 -9.83
CA PHE A 127 -5.97 1.85 -8.76
C PHE A 127 -5.78 0.44 -9.35
N SER A 128 -6.52 0.11 -10.41
CA SER A 128 -6.38 -1.16 -11.10
C SER A 128 -5.00 -1.28 -11.77
N ALA A 129 -4.48 -0.22 -12.37
CA ALA A 129 -3.11 -0.21 -12.90
C ALA A 129 -2.06 -0.50 -11.80
N ALA A 130 -2.20 0.06 -10.60
CA ALA A 130 -1.34 -0.24 -9.45
C ALA A 130 -1.41 -1.73 -9.07
N VAL A 131 -2.62 -2.29 -8.93
CA VAL A 131 -2.83 -3.72 -8.67
C VAL A 131 -2.18 -4.59 -9.74
N SER A 132 -2.26 -4.16 -11.02
CA SER A 132 -1.66 -4.90 -12.13
C SER A 132 -0.13 -4.92 -12.13
N VAL A 133 0.52 -3.99 -11.42
CA VAL A 133 1.98 -3.95 -11.23
C VAL A 133 2.37 -4.72 -9.98
N LYS A 134 1.60 -4.57 -8.89
CA LYS A 134 1.82 -5.30 -7.64
C LYS A 134 0.52 -5.43 -6.84
N MET A 135 0.25 -6.66 -6.38
CA MET A 135 -0.96 -6.97 -5.60
C MET A 135 -1.03 -6.25 -4.24
N SER A 136 0.07 -5.68 -3.74
CA SER A 136 0.07 -4.92 -2.49
C SER A 136 -0.87 -3.70 -2.51
N ALA A 137 -1.20 -3.17 -3.69
CA ALA A 137 -2.23 -2.13 -3.82
C ALA A 137 -3.62 -2.59 -3.31
N LEU A 138 -3.89 -3.90 -3.25
CA LEU A 138 -5.14 -4.44 -2.69
C LEU A 138 -5.29 -4.16 -1.18
N LEU A 139 -4.23 -3.77 -0.46
CA LEU A 139 -4.35 -3.33 0.93
C LEU A 139 -5.29 -2.12 1.11
N TYR A 140 -5.52 -1.35 0.04
CA TYR A 140 -6.48 -0.25 0.04
C TYR A 140 -7.93 -0.69 -0.26
N ALA A 141 -8.15 -1.93 -0.73
CA ALA A 141 -9.44 -2.35 -1.31
C ALA A 141 -10.66 -2.20 -0.37
N PRO A 142 -10.58 -2.52 0.94
CA PRO A 142 -11.70 -2.30 1.86
C PRO A 142 -12.14 -0.82 1.93
N ALA A 143 -11.20 0.09 2.19
CA ALA A 143 -11.46 1.52 2.21
C ALA A 143 -11.83 2.07 0.83
N TRP A 144 -11.28 1.51 -0.25
CA TRP A 144 -11.63 1.87 -1.62
C TRP A 144 -13.12 1.61 -1.89
N TYR A 145 -13.62 0.45 -1.47
CA TYR A 145 -15.05 0.14 -1.55
C TYR A 145 -15.90 1.12 -0.74
N VAL A 146 -15.51 1.42 0.51
CA VAL A 146 -16.21 2.39 1.35
C VAL A 146 -16.25 3.77 0.68
N ALA A 147 -15.14 4.22 0.09
CA ALA A 147 -15.07 5.50 -0.63
C ALA A 147 -16.02 5.55 -1.84
N LEU A 148 -16.03 4.50 -2.68
CA LEU A 148 -16.90 4.44 -3.86
C LEU A 148 -18.38 4.34 -3.47
N ALA A 149 -18.69 3.56 -2.44
CA ALA A 149 -20.05 3.42 -1.92
C ALA A 149 -20.54 4.74 -1.29
N SER A 150 -19.66 5.45 -0.58
CA SER A 150 -19.97 6.76 -0.01
C SER A 150 -20.38 7.79 -1.08
N ARG A 151 -19.79 7.69 -2.28
CA ARG A 151 -20.12 8.56 -3.41
C ARG A 151 -21.37 8.14 -4.18
N GLY A 152 -21.46 6.86 -4.57
CA GLY A 152 -22.46 6.39 -5.53
C GLY A 152 -23.49 5.41 -4.97
N GLY A 153 -23.43 5.09 -3.68
CA GLY A 153 -24.06 3.91 -3.08
C GLY A 153 -23.41 2.61 -3.55
N HIS A 154 -23.87 1.47 -3.06
CA HIS A 154 -23.32 0.14 -3.42
C HIS A 154 -23.34 -0.13 -4.94
N ARG A 155 -24.38 0.36 -5.65
CA ARG A 155 -24.44 0.25 -7.12
C ARG A 155 -23.33 1.06 -7.81
N GLY A 156 -23.00 2.24 -7.29
CA GLY A 156 -21.88 3.04 -7.78
C GLY A 156 -20.54 2.36 -7.53
N ALA A 157 -20.36 1.78 -6.33
CA ALA A 157 -19.19 0.98 -6.00
C ALA A 157 -19.02 -0.23 -6.92
N ALA A 158 -20.11 -0.97 -7.19
CA ALA A 158 -20.09 -2.10 -8.11
C ALA A 158 -19.65 -1.70 -9.52
N ARG A 159 -20.11 -0.55 -10.03
CA ARG A 159 -19.67 -0.01 -11.34
C ARG A 159 -18.19 0.36 -11.34
N GLY A 160 -17.69 0.96 -10.26
CA GLY A 160 -16.26 1.28 -10.11
C GLY A 160 -15.39 0.02 -10.05
N ILE A 161 -15.81 -0.99 -9.30
CA ILE A 161 -15.13 -2.29 -9.22
C ILE A 161 -15.17 -3.01 -10.58
N ALA A 162 -16.30 -2.97 -11.30
CA ALA A 162 -16.40 -3.54 -12.64
C ALA A 162 -15.42 -2.85 -13.61
N LEU A 163 -15.23 -1.53 -13.50
CA LEU A 163 -14.20 -0.82 -14.27
C LEU A 163 -12.79 -1.29 -13.90
N CYS A 164 -12.48 -1.47 -12.61
CA CYS A 164 -11.20 -2.03 -12.19
C CYS A 164 -10.97 -3.43 -12.79
N ALA A 165 -11.99 -4.30 -12.75
CA ALA A 165 -11.93 -5.64 -13.31
C ALA A 165 -11.74 -5.62 -14.84
N ALA A 166 -12.39 -4.70 -15.56
CA ALA A 166 -12.21 -4.52 -16.99
C ALA A 166 -10.76 -4.13 -17.35
N VAL A 167 -10.13 -3.25 -16.56
CA VAL A 167 -8.71 -2.90 -16.73
C VAL A 167 -7.81 -4.11 -16.50
N GLN A 168 -8.06 -4.92 -15.45
CA GLN A 168 -7.31 -6.16 -15.22
C GLN A 168 -7.44 -7.13 -16.39
N ALA A 169 -8.67 -7.36 -16.86
CA ALA A 169 -8.95 -8.25 -17.97
C ALA A 169 -8.27 -7.78 -19.27
N ALA A 170 -8.31 -6.47 -19.55
CA ALA A 170 -7.67 -5.90 -20.74
C ALA A 170 -6.13 -6.08 -20.71
N LEU A 171 -5.48 -5.77 -19.58
CA LEU A 171 -4.03 -5.94 -19.44
C LEU A 171 -3.61 -7.42 -19.47
N ALA A 172 -4.43 -8.29 -18.90
CA ALA A 172 -4.16 -9.72 -18.82
C ALA A 172 -4.62 -10.51 -20.05
N ALA A 173 -5.36 -9.89 -20.99
CA ALA A 173 -6.02 -10.55 -22.11
C ALA A 173 -5.16 -11.59 -22.85
N PRO A 174 -3.91 -11.29 -23.28
CA PRO A 174 -3.13 -12.28 -24.02
C PRO A 174 -2.64 -13.46 -23.15
N PHE A 175 -2.53 -13.28 -21.83
CA PHE A 175 -2.17 -14.34 -20.90
C PHE A 175 -3.39 -15.18 -20.50
N LEU A 176 -4.54 -14.52 -20.31
CA LEU A 176 -5.83 -15.18 -20.08
C LEU A 176 -6.23 -16.04 -21.28
N ALA A 177 -6.02 -15.56 -22.51
CA ALA A 177 -6.29 -16.34 -23.72
C ALA A 177 -5.42 -17.59 -23.84
N ALA A 178 -4.19 -17.56 -23.29
CA ALA A 178 -3.28 -18.69 -23.34
C ALA A 178 -3.59 -19.74 -22.25
N ASP A 179 -3.75 -19.29 -20.99
CA ASP A 179 -4.15 -20.14 -19.87
C ASP A 179 -4.66 -19.28 -18.69
N PRO A 180 -5.99 -19.17 -18.48
CA PRO A 180 -6.56 -18.37 -17.41
C PRO A 180 -6.13 -18.82 -16.02
N ARG A 181 -6.03 -20.15 -15.81
CA ARG A 181 -5.71 -20.72 -14.50
C ARG A 181 -4.25 -20.46 -14.16
N ALA A 182 -3.33 -20.68 -15.12
CA ALA A 182 -1.93 -20.37 -14.93
C ALA A 182 -1.73 -18.87 -14.65
N TYR A 183 -2.43 -17.99 -15.36
CA TYR A 183 -2.36 -16.55 -15.08
C TYR A 183 -2.77 -16.23 -13.63
N VAL A 184 -3.97 -16.64 -13.20
CA VAL A 184 -4.50 -16.26 -11.88
C VAL A 184 -3.63 -16.82 -10.74
N VAL A 185 -3.27 -18.11 -10.81
CA VAL A 185 -2.49 -18.77 -9.75
C VAL A 185 -1.09 -18.19 -9.64
N THR A 186 -0.45 -17.85 -10.75
CA THR A 186 0.92 -17.36 -10.75
C THR A 186 1.00 -15.84 -10.50
N ALA A 187 0.10 -15.04 -11.08
CA ALA A 187 0.08 -13.59 -10.89
C ALA A 187 -0.39 -13.15 -9.49
N PHE A 188 -1.26 -13.93 -8.85
CA PHE A 188 -1.83 -13.68 -7.52
C PHE A 188 -1.55 -14.86 -6.58
N ASP A 189 -0.28 -15.20 -6.44
CA ASP A 189 0.17 -16.31 -5.59
C ASP A 189 0.08 -15.94 -4.09
N PHE A 190 -1.05 -16.30 -3.47
CA PHE A 190 -1.26 -16.20 -2.02
C PHE A 190 -0.56 -17.30 -1.21
N GLY A 191 -0.03 -18.33 -1.88
CA GLY A 191 0.71 -19.41 -1.24
C GLY A 191 2.15 -19.01 -0.91
N ARG A 192 2.72 -18.06 -1.66
CA ARG A 192 4.10 -17.59 -1.51
C ARG A 192 4.41 -17.15 -0.07
N GLY A 193 5.52 -17.66 0.45
CA GLY A 193 6.05 -17.26 1.74
C GLY A 193 7.09 -16.15 1.62
N PHE A 194 7.02 -15.16 2.50
CA PHE A 194 8.12 -14.25 2.73
C PHE A 194 9.06 -14.83 3.79
N LYS A 195 10.37 -14.71 3.52
CA LYS A 195 11.45 -15.27 4.31
C LYS A 195 11.73 -14.42 5.55
N HIS A 196 11.87 -15.05 6.72
CA HIS A 196 12.17 -14.39 8.00
C HIS A 196 13.45 -13.56 7.93
N LYS A 197 14.46 -14.02 7.17
CA LYS A 197 15.72 -13.30 6.96
C LYS A 197 15.55 -11.85 6.52
N TRP A 198 14.58 -11.62 5.65
CA TRP A 198 14.30 -10.31 5.06
C TRP A 198 13.20 -9.54 5.81
N SER A 199 12.62 -10.12 6.85
CA SER A 199 11.54 -9.52 7.63
C SER A 199 12.03 -8.36 8.48
N VAL A 200 11.44 -7.18 8.31
CA VAL A 200 11.78 -5.95 9.04
C VAL A 200 10.94 -5.82 10.31
N ASN A 201 9.68 -6.26 10.32
CA ASN A 201 8.76 -6.05 11.45
C ASN A 201 8.74 -7.20 12.47
N PHE A 202 8.79 -8.47 12.07
CA PHE A 202 8.61 -9.60 13.01
C PHE A 202 9.85 -10.48 13.20
N LYS A 203 11.05 -9.90 13.14
CA LYS A 203 12.32 -10.62 13.35
C LYS A 203 12.55 -11.09 14.79
N TRP A 204 11.86 -10.47 15.74
CA TRP A 204 11.84 -10.89 17.14
C TRP A 204 10.99 -12.13 17.40
N VAL A 205 10.14 -12.53 16.44
CA VAL A 205 9.41 -13.80 16.52
C VAL A 205 10.40 -14.94 16.26
N PRO A 206 10.52 -15.94 17.16
CA PRO A 206 11.49 -17.01 17.00
C PRO A 206 11.37 -17.73 15.66
N CYS A 207 12.51 -17.90 15.00
CA CYS A 207 12.64 -18.74 13.82
C CYS A 207 14.05 -19.32 13.75
N ARG A 208 14.18 -20.64 13.83
CA ARG A 208 15.43 -21.37 13.72
C ARG A 208 15.69 -21.62 12.24
N ARG A 209 16.76 -21.01 11.71
CA ARG A 209 17.21 -21.32 10.34
C ARG A 209 17.90 -22.67 10.33
N HIS A 210 17.68 -23.43 9.27
CA HIS A 210 18.44 -24.62 8.95
C HIS A 210 19.16 -24.37 7.64
N ASP A 211 20.44 -24.73 7.57
CA ASP A 211 21.29 -24.52 6.38
C ASP A 211 20.75 -25.21 5.11
N VAL A 212 19.77 -26.12 5.26
CA VAL A 212 19.21 -26.97 4.20
C VAL A 212 17.80 -26.51 3.74
N ILE A 213 17.07 -25.72 4.52
CA ILE A 213 15.67 -25.38 4.24
C ILE A 213 15.57 -23.94 3.69
N GLU A 214 16.02 -23.74 2.46
CA GLU A 214 15.66 -22.54 1.69
C GLU A 214 14.68 -22.93 0.59
N THR A 215 13.39 -22.98 0.94
CA THR A 215 12.32 -23.17 -0.05
C THR A 215 11.73 -21.81 -0.46
N ASP A 216 10.91 -21.80 -1.51
CA ASP A 216 10.12 -20.61 -1.90
C ASP A 216 9.09 -20.19 -0.82
N LEU A 217 8.80 -21.06 0.16
CA LEU A 217 7.74 -20.87 1.16
C LEU A 217 8.26 -20.54 2.56
N ALA A 218 9.44 -21.03 2.92
CA ALA A 218 10.05 -20.81 4.23
C ALA A 218 11.58 -20.95 4.17
N ASP A 219 12.25 -20.14 4.98
CA ASP A 219 13.70 -20.13 5.23
C ASP A 219 14.06 -20.57 6.66
N CYS A 220 13.07 -20.96 7.46
CA CYS A 220 13.23 -21.31 8.87
C CYS A 220 12.03 -22.08 9.43
N GLU A 221 12.25 -22.75 10.56
CA GLU A 221 11.20 -23.41 11.36
C GLU A 221 10.94 -22.64 12.66
N GLY A 222 9.69 -22.66 13.12
CA GLY A 222 9.29 -22.02 14.39
C GLY A 222 8.02 -21.18 14.26
N PRO A 223 7.65 -20.45 15.33
CA PRO A 223 6.43 -19.65 15.39
C PRO A 223 6.21 -18.75 14.17
N PHE A 224 7.24 -18.09 13.65
CA PHE A 224 7.11 -17.20 12.49
C PHE A 224 6.66 -17.93 11.20
N ALA A 225 7.13 -19.15 11.00
CA ALA A 225 6.79 -19.97 9.83
C ALA A 225 5.46 -20.72 10.00
N SER A 226 4.94 -20.82 11.24
CA SER A 226 3.75 -21.59 11.58
C SER A 226 2.47 -21.09 10.91
N THR A 227 1.55 -22.01 10.64
CA THR A 227 0.19 -21.68 10.16
C THR A 227 -0.60 -20.87 11.19
N TRP A 228 -0.36 -21.10 12.49
CA TRP A 228 -0.97 -20.33 13.56
C TRP A 228 -0.60 -18.85 13.49
N PHE A 229 0.68 -18.50 13.30
CA PHE A 229 1.10 -17.10 13.21
C PHE A 229 0.56 -16.41 11.95
N LYS A 230 0.48 -17.14 10.83
CA LYS A 230 -0.20 -16.67 9.60
C LYS A 230 -1.69 -16.35 9.89
N ALA A 231 -2.40 -17.25 10.56
CA ALA A 231 -3.80 -17.07 10.91
C ALA A 231 -4.00 -15.94 11.92
N LEU A 232 -3.13 -15.81 12.92
CA LEU A 232 -3.17 -14.77 13.94
C LEU A 232 -3.01 -13.37 13.33
N THR A 233 -1.97 -13.19 12.51
CA THR A 233 -1.70 -11.90 11.84
C THR A 233 -2.84 -11.51 10.90
N LEU A 234 -3.38 -12.46 10.14
CA LEU A 234 -4.57 -12.23 9.30
C LEU A 234 -5.81 -11.92 10.12
N GLY A 235 -6.09 -12.66 11.20
CA GLY A 235 -7.22 -12.41 12.08
C GLY A 235 -7.15 -11.03 12.73
N ALA A 236 -5.98 -10.65 13.24
CA ALA A 236 -5.75 -9.33 13.83
C ALA A 236 -5.91 -8.20 12.78
N HIS A 237 -5.45 -8.41 11.55
CA HIS A 237 -5.71 -7.51 10.43
C HIS A 237 -7.21 -7.29 10.18
N LEU A 238 -7.98 -8.38 10.07
CA LEU A 238 -9.42 -8.31 9.83
C LEU A 238 -10.17 -7.62 10.97
N VAL A 239 -9.80 -7.92 12.23
CA VAL A 239 -10.37 -7.25 13.40
C VAL A 239 -10.06 -5.75 13.37
N ALA A 240 -8.81 -5.35 13.09
CA ALA A 240 -8.43 -3.94 13.00
C ALA A 240 -9.19 -3.21 11.88
N LEU A 241 -9.38 -3.83 10.71
CA LEU A 241 -10.21 -3.29 9.63
C LEU A 241 -11.66 -3.09 10.07
N LEU A 242 -12.26 -4.07 10.74
CA LEU A 242 -13.65 -3.96 11.23
C LEU A 242 -13.80 -2.86 12.28
N VAL A 243 -12.83 -2.75 13.21
CA VAL A 243 -12.82 -1.69 14.22
C VAL A 243 -12.66 -0.31 13.56
N ALA A 244 -11.75 -0.16 12.60
CA ALA A 244 -11.58 1.09 11.86
C ALA A 244 -12.82 1.45 11.05
N ALA A 245 -13.42 0.47 10.37
CA ALA A 245 -14.65 0.65 9.61
C ALA A 245 -15.81 1.09 10.51
N GLU A 246 -16.04 0.40 11.63
CA GLU A 246 -17.13 0.71 12.56
C GLU A 246 -16.93 2.04 13.29
N ARG A 247 -15.70 2.34 13.75
CA ARG A 247 -15.43 3.51 14.59
C ARG A 247 -15.08 4.78 13.83
N ARG A 248 -14.66 4.68 12.57
CA ARG A 248 -14.16 5.83 11.81
C ARG A 248 -14.80 5.91 10.44
N TRP A 249 -14.64 4.90 9.58
CA TRP A 249 -14.96 5.03 8.16
C TRP A 249 -16.47 5.04 7.89
N CYS A 250 -17.23 4.19 8.59
CA CYS A 250 -18.67 4.02 8.41
C CYS A 250 -19.50 4.83 9.42
N ARG A 251 -18.87 5.50 10.40
CA ARG A 251 -19.57 6.40 11.35
C ARG A 251 -20.45 7.46 10.68
N PRO A 252 -20.04 8.10 9.57
CA PRO A 252 -20.86 9.09 8.87
C PRO A 252 -22.16 8.52 8.32
N HIS A 253 -22.24 7.20 8.20
CA HIS A 253 -23.42 6.47 7.75
C HIS A 253 -24.20 5.84 8.91
N GLY A 254 -23.83 6.14 10.16
CA GLY A 254 -24.42 5.54 11.37
C GLY A 254 -23.82 4.17 11.72
N GLY A 255 -22.58 3.89 11.34
CA GLY A 255 -21.88 2.62 11.62
C GLY A 255 -21.93 1.62 10.46
N LEU A 256 -21.24 0.49 10.63
CA LEU A 256 -21.05 -0.52 9.60
C LEU A 256 -22.37 -1.16 9.15
N TRP A 257 -23.28 -1.41 10.09
CA TRP A 257 -24.60 -1.98 9.79
C TRP A 257 -25.40 -1.07 8.85
N ASN A 258 -25.57 0.20 9.22
CA ASN A 258 -26.30 1.15 8.40
C ASN A 258 -25.61 1.39 7.05
N PHE A 259 -24.28 1.36 7.01
CA PHE A 259 -23.53 1.48 5.77
C PHE A 259 -23.88 0.39 4.74
N PHE A 260 -24.07 -0.87 5.15
CA PHE A 260 -24.37 -1.98 4.23
C PHE A 260 -25.87 -2.18 3.94
N PHE A 261 -26.75 -1.85 4.88
CA PHE A 261 -28.18 -2.12 4.75
C PHE A 261 -29.02 -0.90 4.35
N LYS A 262 -28.43 0.30 4.37
CA LYS A 262 -29.07 1.53 3.86
C LYS A 262 -28.30 2.04 2.65
N ASN A 263 -28.71 3.18 2.10
CA ASN A 263 -27.97 3.83 1.02
C ASN A 263 -26.85 4.69 1.61
N PRO A 264 -25.55 4.30 1.50
CA PRO A 264 -24.47 4.98 2.21
C PRO A 264 -24.02 6.26 1.49
N ARG A 265 -24.91 7.01 0.82
CA ARG A 265 -24.49 8.20 0.07
C ARG A 265 -24.24 9.37 1.01
N THR A 266 -22.96 9.64 1.27
CA THR A 266 -22.48 10.76 2.07
C THR A 266 -21.23 11.33 1.42
N ARG A 267 -21.21 12.65 1.17
CA ARG A 267 -20.03 13.31 0.59
C ARG A 267 -18.96 13.44 1.67
N LEU A 268 -17.92 12.62 1.58
CA LEU A 268 -16.76 12.67 2.46
C LEU A 268 -15.81 13.81 2.04
N THR A 269 -15.16 14.47 3.01
CA THR A 269 -14.13 15.48 2.74
C THR A 269 -12.86 14.84 2.15
N PRO A 270 -12.02 15.59 1.42
CA PRO A 270 -10.73 15.08 0.95
C PRO A 270 -9.86 14.51 2.07
N LEU A 271 -9.86 15.16 3.24
CA LEU A 271 -9.17 14.68 4.45
C LEU A 271 -9.68 13.31 4.90
N ALA A 272 -11.00 13.16 5.08
CA ALA A 272 -11.60 11.91 5.51
C ALA A 272 -11.33 10.77 4.52
N LEU A 273 -11.42 11.05 3.21
CA LEU A 273 -11.14 10.06 2.17
C LEU A 273 -9.67 9.61 2.15
N ALA A 274 -8.73 10.56 2.16
CA ALA A 274 -7.30 10.25 2.15
C ALA A 274 -6.87 9.51 3.42
N ALA A 275 -7.33 9.97 4.60
CA ALA A 275 -7.07 9.31 5.87
C ALA A 275 -7.57 7.87 5.87
N MET A 276 -8.83 7.63 5.50
CA MET A 276 -9.42 6.29 5.45
C MET A 276 -8.61 5.34 4.55
N LEU A 277 -8.19 5.81 3.37
CA LEU A 277 -7.38 5.02 2.44
C LEU A 277 -5.99 4.71 3.01
N PHE A 278 -5.32 5.71 3.58
CA PHE A 278 -4.01 5.54 4.21
C PHE A 278 -4.06 4.67 5.46
N GLU A 279 -5.09 4.81 6.30
CA GLU A 279 -5.34 3.97 7.48
C GLU A 279 -5.51 2.51 7.07
N CYS A 280 -6.31 2.24 6.03
CA CYS A 280 -6.54 0.89 5.52
C CYS A 280 -5.23 0.21 5.08
N ASN A 281 -4.41 0.91 4.30
CA ASN A 281 -3.11 0.42 3.89
C ASN A 281 -2.17 0.23 5.10
N PHE A 282 -2.16 1.16 6.04
CA PHE A 282 -1.34 1.08 7.25
C PHE A 282 -1.70 -0.09 8.16
N ILE A 283 -3.00 -0.40 8.31
CA ILE A 283 -3.47 -1.63 8.97
C ILE A 283 -2.90 -2.86 8.26
N GLY A 284 -2.89 -2.87 6.91
CA GLY A 284 -2.19 -3.88 6.12
C GLY A 284 -0.70 -4.00 6.47
N MET A 285 0.01 -2.87 6.53
CA MET A 285 1.44 -2.83 6.87
C MET A 285 1.74 -3.34 8.28
N THR A 286 0.91 -2.99 9.26
CA THR A 286 1.11 -3.36 10.68
C THR A 286 1.01 -4.88 10.88
N PHE A 287 0.09 -5.53 10.17
CA PHE A 287 -0.19 -6.96 10.34
C PHE A 287 0.40 -7.84 9.23
N ALA A 288 1.12 -7.27 8.25
CA ALA A 288 1.81 -8.07 7.26
C ALA A 288 2.82 -9.01 7.95
N ARG A 289 2.66 -10.33 7.77
CA ARG A 289 3.53 -11.35 8.41
C ARG A 289 5.02 -11.10 8.16
N SER A 290 5.38 -10.54 7.01
CA SER A 290 6.74 -10.11 6.76
C SER A 290 6.75 -8.86 5.90
N LEU A 291 7.52 -7.87 6.34
CA LEU A 291 7.84 -6.70 5.56
C LEU A 291 9.28 -6.77 5.09
N HIS A 292 9.53 -6.51 3.80
CA HIS A 292 10.88 -6.36 3.28
C HIS A 292 11.18 -4.88 3.06
N PHE A 293 12.46 -4.47 3.12
CA PHE A 293 12.86 -3.06 3.06
C PHE A 293 12.27 -2.24 1.91
N GLN A 294 11.97 -2.86 0.76
CA GLN A 294 11.33 -2.18 -0.35
C GLN A 294 9.88 -1.73 -0.08
N PHE A 295 9.17 -2.36 0.85
CA PHE A 295 7.77 -2.04 1.14
C PHE A 295 7.59 -0.71 1.88
N VAL A 296 8.69 -0.06 2.31
CA VAL A 296 8.63 1.30 2.88
C VAL A 296 7.91 2.27 1.95
N VAL A 297 8.13 2.13 0.63
CA VAL A 297 7.56 3.03 -0.37
C VAL A 297 6.04 2.92 -0.48
N TRP A 298 5.43 1.88 0.09
CA TRP A 298 3.97 1.70 0.04
C TRP A 298 3.24 2.69 0.94
N TYR A 299 3.90 3.25 1.96
CA TYR A 299 3.19 4.03 2.98
C TYR A 299 4.00 5.14 3.63
N HIS A 300 5.32 5.28 3.45
CA HIS A 300 6.09 6.31 4.16
C HIS A 300 5.56 7.74 3.95
N ASN A 301 5.12 8.11 2.74
CA ASN A 301 4.52 9.43 2.51
C ASN A 301 3.19 9.61 3.24
N SER A 302 2.49 8.53 3.61
CA SER A 302 1.26 8.60 4.40
C SER A 302 1.51 8.68 5.91
N LEU A 303 2.72 8.41 6.40
CA LEU A 303 3.00 8.39 7.84
C LEU A 303 2.82 9.76 8.50
N PRO A 304 3.38 10.88 7.99
CA PRO A 304 3.12 12.19 8.59
C PRO A 304 1.64 12.59 8.54
N PHE A 305 0.93 12.19 7.48
CA PHE A 305 -0.51 12.39 7.31
C PHE A 305 -1.29 11.71 8.43
N LEU A 306 -1.01 10.42 8.63
CA LEU A 306 -1.65 9.60 9.65
C LEU A 306 -1.33 10.12 11.05
N ALA A 307 -0.08 10.48 11.32
CA ALA A 307 0.31 11.08 12.60
C ALA A 307 -0.47 12.37 12.88
N ALA A 308 -0.64 13.24 11.87
CA ALA A 308 -1.44 14.46 11.97
C ALA A 308 -2.95 14.21 12.14
N CYS A 309 -3.43 13.00 11.83
CA CYS A 309 -4.82 12.58 12.07
C CYS A 309 -5.04 12.01 13.48
N THR A 310 -3.99 11.94 14.32
CA THR A 310 -4.10 11.52 15.72
C THR A 310 -4.18 12.70 16.68
N ASP A 311 -4.66 12.46 17.89
CA ASP A 311 -4.65 13.45 18.99
C ASP A 311 -3.32 13.46 19.77
N LEU A 312 -2.25 12.86 19.22
CA LEU A 312 -0.94 12.79 19.87
C LEU A 312 -0.26 14.17 19.90
N PRO A 313 0.51 14.50 20.96
CA PRO A 313 1.34 15.70 20.98
C PRO A 313 2.36 15.70 19.82
N ARG A 314 2.66 16.89 19.27
CA ARG A 314 3.57 17.05 18.11
C ARG A 314 4.93 16.37 18.29
N LEU A 315 5.49 16.41 19.50
CA LEU A 315 6.75 15.73 19.81
C LEU A 315 6.61 14.20 19.69
N ALA A 316 5.52 13.62 20.20
CA ALA A 316 5.26 12.19 20.10
C ALA A 316 5.06 11.76 18.63
N GLN A 317 4.36 12.57 17.84
CA GLN A 317 4.22 12.35 16.39
C GLN A 317 5.60 12.33 15.71
N LEU A 318 6.45 13.33 15.98
CA LEU A 318 7.79 13.41 15.39
C LEU A 318 8.67 12.22 15.80
N LEU A 319 8.72 11.88 17.09
CA LEU A 319 9.48 10.74 17.60
C LEU A 319 9.03 9.42 16.98
N LEU A 320 7.73 9.26 16.75
CA LEU A 320 7.16 8.09 16.11
C LEU A 320 7.59 7.98 14.64
N LEU A 321 7.55 9.09 13.89
CA LEU A 321 8.04 9.13 12.51
C LEU A 321 9.53 8.80 12.41
N LEU A 322 10.34 9.35 13.32
CA LEU A 322 11.78 9.08 13.40
C LEU A 322 12.05 7.61 13.76
N ALA A 323 11.29 7.04 14.70
CA ALA A 323 11.41 5.63 15.09
C ALA A 323 11.10 4.69 13.90
N ILE A 324 10.05 5.00 13.15
CA ILE A 324 9.69 4.21 11.96
C ILE A 324 10.79 4.33 10.90
N GLU A 325 11.22 5.55 10.52
CA GLU A 325 12.29 5.75 9.53
C GLU A 325 13.59 5.06 9.97
N ALA A 326 13.96 5.14 11.26
CA ALA A 326 15.13 4.45 11.79
C ALA A 326 15.04 2.93 11.59
N ALA A 327 13.87 2.32 11.80
CA ALA A 327 13.68 0.89 11.66
C ALA A 327 13.67 0.38 10.21
N TRP A 328 13.42 1.24 9.22
CA TRP A 328 13.50 0.91 7.78
C TRP A 328 14.91 0.99 7.19
N ASN A 329 15.89 1.40 7.99
CA ASN A 329 17.28 1.42 7.62
C ASN A 329 18.01 0.29 8.38
N PRO A 330 18.97 -0.43 7.76
CA PRO A 330 19.70 -1.49 8.45
C PRO A 330 20.56 -0.85 9.54
N TRP A 331 20.68 -1.52 10.68
CA TRP A 331 21.51 -1.05 11.78
C TRP A 331 22.85 -1.79 11.74
N GLY A 332 23.94 -1.04 11.60
CA GLY A 332 25.30 -1.58 11.42
C GLY A 332 25.61 -1.99 9.98
N SER A 333 26.58 -2.88 9.79
CA SER A 333 27.03 -3.38 8.49
C SER A 333 26.19 -4.55 7.94
N SER A 334 25.07 -4.88 8.56
CA SER A 334 24.21 -5.99 8.12
C SER A 334 23.27 -5.57 6.98
N ASP A 335 23.10 -6.45 5.99
CA ASP A 335 22.10 -6.28 4.92
C ASP A 335 20.66 -6.52 5.37
N THR A 336 20.45 -6.91 6.63
CA THR A 336 19.14 -7.26 7.19
C THR A 336 18.80 -6.45 8.44
N SER A 337 17.52 -6.40 8.82
CA SER A 337 17.05 -5.81 10.08
C SER A 337 17.67 -6.50 11.31
N SER A 338 17.86 -5.77 12.39
CA SER A 338 18.19 -6.33 13.71
C SER A 338 16.93 -6.64 14.52
N LEU A 339 17.04 -7.46 15.57
CA LEU A 339 15.92 -7.74 16.48
C LEU A 339 15.37 -6.44 17.12
N LEU A 340 16.26 -5.54 17.54
CA LEU A 340 15.88 -4.26 18.14
C LEU A 340 15.16 -3.34 17.14
N SER A 341 15.67 -3.22 15.90
CA SER A 341 15.00 -2.43 14.86
C SER A 341 13.60 -2.97 14.54
N SER A 342 13.45 -4.29 14.57
CA SER A 342 12.20 -4.97 14.31
C SER A 342 11.17 -4.80 15.42
N LEU A 343 11.60 -4.88 16.68
CA LEU A 343 10.76 -4.54 17.82
C LEU A 343 10.34 -3.07 17.78
N LEU A 344 11.28 -2.16 17.48
CA LEU A 344 10.99 -0.73 17.33
C LEU A 344 9.91 -0.48 16.29
N LEU A 345 10.03 -1.09 15.10
CA LEU A 345 9.02 -0.95 14.04
C LEU A 345 7.66 -1.48 14.49
N THR A 346 7.64 -2.66 15.12
CA THR A 346 6.41 -3.29 15.61
C THR A 346 5.71 -2.37 16.61
N LEU A 347 6.42 -1.93 17.65
CA LEU A 347 5.88 -1.07 18.69
C LEU A 347 5.40 0.27 18.13
N ALA A 348 6.18 0.88 17.23
CA ALA A 348 5.79 2.13 16.57
C ALA A 348 4.53 1.96 15.70
N HIS A 349 4.41 0.87 14.95
CA HIS A 349 3.22 0.56 14.16
C HIS A 349 1.98 0.39 15.04
N PHE A 350 2.08 -0.43 16.08
CA PHE A 350 0.97 -0.65 17.01
C PHE A 350 0.58 0.62 17.76
N PHE A 351 1.55 1.42 18.21
CA PHE A 351 1.27 2.69 18.89
C PHE A 351 0.54 3.67 17.97
N LEU A 352 1.01 3.85 16.72
CA LEU A 352 0.31 4.70 15.75
C LEU A 352 -1.10 4.19 15.46
N LEU A 353 -1.26 2.88 15.29
CA LEU A 353 -2.57 2.26 15.03
C LEU A 353 -3.54 2.50 16.20
N LEU A 354 -3.11 2.28 17.44
CA LEU A 354 -3.94 2.52 18.61
C LEU A 354 -4.33 3.99 18.74
N ALA A 355 -3.39 4.91 18.45
CA ALA A 355 -3.66 6.34 18.45
C ALA A 355 -4.70 6.72 17.38
N LEU A 356 -4.60 6.17 16.16
CA LEU A 356 -5.57 6.37 15.08
C LEU A 356 -6.96 5.84 15.44
N LEU A 357 -7.04 4.62 15.98
CA LEU A 357 -8.31 3.98 16.37
C LEU A 357 -8.99 4.67 17.56
N SER A 358 -8.23 5.45 18.34
CA SER A 358 -8.73 6.23 19.48
C SER A 358 -9.04 7.68 19.11
N ALA A 359 -8.49 8.19 18.01
CA ALA A 359 -8.72 9.55 17.56
C ALA A 359 -10.18 9.77 17.17
N ARG A 360 -10.64 11.02 17.28
CA ARG A 360 -11.99 11.41 16.85
C ARG A 360 -12.21 11.09 15.36
N PRO A 361 -13.43 10.69 14.95
CA PRO A 361 -13.76 10.56 13.54
C PRO A 361 -13.49 11.89 12.82
N LEU A 362 -12.95 11.82 11.61
CA LEU A 362 -12.74 13.01 10.79
C LEU A 362 -14.10 13.57 10.39
N VAL A 363 -14.33 14.85 10.67
CA VAL A 363 -15.63 15.52 10.51
C VAL A 363 -16.01 15.57 9.04
N ILE A 364 -17.30 15.36 8.76
CA ILE A 364 -17.85 15.39 7.40
C ILE A 364 -19.12 16.22 7.41
N LEU A 365 -19.04 17.45 6.92
CA LEU A 365 -20.13 18.14 6.23
C LEU A 365 -19.52 19.30 5.42
N LYS A 366 -19.48 19.20 4.08
CA LYS A 366 -19.61 20.41 3.27
C LYS A 366 -21.12 20.67 3.20
N LYS A 367 -21.59 21.75 3.81
CA LYS A 367 -23.01 22.15 3.79
C LYS A 367 -23.46 22.09 2.33
N LYS A 368 -24.64 21.50 2.06
CA LYS A 368 -25.27 21.68 0.75
C LYS A 368 -25.49 23.19 0.60
N ASP A 369 -24.81 23.83 -0.33
CA ASP A 369 -25.27 25.13 -0.79
C ASP A 369 -26.69 24.93 -1.37
N PRO A 370 -27.65 25.81 -1.02
CA PRO A 370 -29.07 25.66 -1.33
C PRO A 370 -29.37 25.56 -2.83
#